data_AF-A0A2E4L3T9-F1
#
_entry.id   AF-A0A2E4L3T9-F1
#
_cell.length_a   1.000
_cell.length_b   1.000
_cell.length_c   1.000
_cell.angle_alpha   90.00
_cell.angle_beta   90.00
_cell.angle_gamma   90.00
#
_symmetry.space_group_name_H-M   'P 1'
#
loop_
_entity.id
_entity.type
_entity.pdbx_description
1 polymer ?
#
loop_
_entity_poly.entity_id
_entity_poly.type
_entity_poly.pdbx_seq_one_letter_code
_entity_poly.pdbx_strand_id
1 'polypeptide(L)'
;MEITTYSNFRQNLKSFLSKVISSRDTLFVTQKSGEDVVVMSKSDYEGMQETLFLFSSPKNAQRLKESLEEFKSGGGTIRELLD
;
A
#
# COMPACT_ATOMS: atom_id res chain seq x y z
N MET A 1 -9.78 2.63 7.68
CA MET A 1 -9.36 4.04 7.85
C MET A 1 -9.88 4.60 9.17
N GLU A 2 -8.98 5.01 10.06
CA GLU A 2 -9.29 5.62 11.36
C GLU A 2 -8.74 7.05 11.43
N ILE A 3 -9.37 7.93 12.21
CA ILE A 3 -8.94 9.32 12.39
C ILE A 3 -8.73 9.59 13.87
N THR A 4 -7.63 10.24 14.22
CA THR A 4 -7.34 10.65 15.60
C THR A 4 -6.66 12.00 15.66
N THR A 5 -6.63 12.64 16.84
CA THR A 5 -5.90 13.90 17.02
C THR A 5 -4.43 13.65 17.36
N TYR A 6 -3.55 14.59 17.05
CA TYR A 6 -2.14 14.54 17.43
C TYR A 6 -1.93 14.22 18.92
N SER A 7 -2.70 14.87 19.80
CA SER A 7 -2.60 14.65 21.25
C SER A 7 -2.93 13.20 21.64
N ASN A 8 -3.99 12.64 21.06
CA ASN A 8 -4.39 11.26 21.36
C ASN A 8 -3.43 10.24 20.74
N PHE A 9 -2.96 10.50 19.52
CA PHE A 9 -1.95 9.68 18.85
C PHE A 9 -0.67 9.60 19.67
N ARG A 10 -0.17 10.75 20.15
CA ARG A 10 1.03 10.82 20.99
C ARG A 10 0.87 10.04 22.29
N GLN A 11 -0.29 10.15 22.95
CA GLN A 11 -0.55 9.43 24.20
C GLN A 11 -0.63 7.91 24.01
N ASN A 12 -1.17 7.45 22.88
CA ASN A 12 -1.45 6.04 22.60
C ASN A 12 -0.58 5.47 21.47
N LEU A 13 0.63 6.01 21.27
CA LEU A 13 1.46 5.78 20.09
C LEU A 13 1.67 4.29 19.78
N LYS A 14 2.08 3.51 20.79
CA LYS A 14 2.36 2.07 20.61
C LYS A 14 1.12 1.29 20.18
N SER A 15 -0.04 1.62 20.74
CA SER A 15 -1.32 0.96 20.42
C SER A 15 -1.71 1.25 18.98
N PHE A 16 -1.67 2.52 18.58
CA PHE A 16 -1.98 2.92 17.20
C PHE A 16 -1.03 2.31 16.17
N LEU A 17 0.29 2.31 16.42
CA LEU A 17 1.25 1.69 15.51
C LEU A 17 1.01 0.19 15.37
N SER A 18 0.76 -0.51 16.48
CA SER A 18 0.46 -1.95 16.47
C SER A 18 -0.83 -2.24 15.69
N LYS A 19 -1.85 -1.40 15.89
CA LYS A 19 -3.12 -1.49 15.18
C LYS A 19 -2.93 -1.35 13.67
N VAL A 20 -2.29 -0.27 13.22
CA VAL A 20 -1.99 0.00 11.80
C VAL A 20 -1.30 -1.19 11.13
N ILE A 21 -0.31 -1.79 11.80
CA ILE A 21 0.40 -2.97 11.28
C ILE A 21 -0.53 -4.19 11.19
N SER A 22 -1.30 -4.46 12.25
CA SER A 22 -2.17 -5.64 12.33
C SER A 22 -3.39 -5.57 11.40
N SER A 23 -3.96 -4.38 11.22
CA SER A 23 -5.15 -4.16 10.39
C SER A 23 -4.82 -3.91 8.92
N ARG A 24 -3.54 -3.66 8.59
CA ARG A 24 -3.10 -3.22 7.25
C ARG A 24 -3.88 -2.01 6.76
N ASP A 25 -4.15 -1.09 7.68
CA ASP A 25 -5.11 -0.01 7.49
C ASP A 25 -4.46 1.33 7.88
N THR A 26 -4.84 2.42 7.20
CA THR A 26 -4.22 3.73 7.43
C THR A 26 -4.87 4.48 8.58
N LEU A 27 -4.06 5.26 9.31
CA LEU A 27 -4.48 6.16 10.38
C LEU A 27 -4.20 7.61 9.99
N PHE A 28 -5.21 8.47 10.09
CA PHE A 28 -5.07 9.89 9.84
C PHE A 28 -4.95 10.61 11.17
N VAL A 29 -3.90 11.42 11.33
CA VAL A 29 -3.62 12.16 12.55
C VAL A 29 -3.80 13.65 12.28
N THR A 30 -4.83 14.22 12.91
CA THR A 30 -5.20 15.62 12.72
C THR A 30 -4.37 16.54 13.61
N GLN A 31 -3.94 17.67 13.04
CA GLN A 31 -3.15 18.67 13.75
C GLN A 31 -3.97 19.93 14.06
N LYS A 32 -3.73 20.55 15.22
CA LYS A 32 -4.39 21.83 15.57
C LYS A 32 -3.91 22.99 14.70
N SER A 33 -2.69 22.90 14.20
CA SER A 33 -2.05 23.86 13.32
C SER A 33 -1.15 23.08 12.37
N GLY A 34 -1.29 23.30 11.06
CA GLY A 34 -0.53 22.58 10.03
C GLY A 34 -1.38 21.55 9.27
N GLU A 35 -0.70 20.73 8.48
CA GLU A 35 -1.32 19.70 7.63
C GLU A 35 -1.45 18.37 8.39
N ASP A 36 -2.51 17.61 8.12
CA ASP A 36 -2.71 16.29 8.71
C ASP A 36 -1.69 15.29 8.18
N VAL A 37 -1.38 14.26 8.98
CA VAL A 37 -0.42 13.21 8.57
C VAL A 37 -1.11 11.86 8.47
N VAL A 38 -0.65 11.05 7.52
CA VAL A 38 -1.10 9.66 7.36
C VAL A 38 -0.03 8.73 7.90
N VAL A 39 -0.44 7.79 8.75
CA VAL A 39 0.40 6.73 9.29
C VAL A 39 -0.03 5.41 8.66
N MET A 40 0.94 4.66 8.14
CA MET A 40 0.76 3.34 7.53
C MET A 40 1.97 2.46 7.83
N SER A 41 1.84 1.14 7.64
CA SER A 41 2.98 0.24 7.78
C SER A 41 3.99 0.48 6.66
N LYS A 42 5.27 0.21 6.95
CA LYS A 42 6.33 0.32 5.94
C LYS A 42 6.05 -0.56 4.71
N SER A 43 5.59 -1.80 4.92
CA SER A 43 5.30 -2.73 3.83
C SER A 43 4.16 -2.23 2.93
N ASP A 44 3.16 -1.56 3.49
CA ASP A 44 2.05 -1.03 2.69
C ASP A 44 2.49 0.20 1.89
N TYR A 45 3.35 1.05 2.48
CA TYR A 45 3.99 2.16 1.75
C TYR A 45 4.86 1.64 0.59
N GLU A 46 5.73 0.67 0.83
CA GLU A 46 6.59 0.08 -0.21
C GLU A 46 5.75 -0.58 -1.31
N GLY A 47 4.70 -1.33 -0.97
CA GLY A 47 3.78 -1.93 -1.95
C GLY A 47 3.05 -0.88 -2.79
N MET A 48 2.66 0.25 -2.18
CA MET A 48 2.07 1.38 -2.90
C MET A 48 3.08 2.02 -3.86
N GLN A 49 4.31 2.28 -3.40
CA GLN A 49 5.36 2.85 -4.24
C GLN A 49 5.70 1.94 -5.43
N GLU A 50 5.80 0.63 -5.20
CA GLU A 50 6.05 -0.36 -6.27
C GLU A 50 4.89 -0.38 -7.28
N THR A 51 3.64 -0.36 -6.80
CA THR A 51 2.47 -0.29 -7.68
C THR A 51 2.51 0.98 -8.53
N LEU A 52 2.79 2.13 -7.93
CA LEU A 52 2.92 3.39 -8.67
C LEU A 52 4.07 3.33 -9.69
N PHE A 53 5.20 2.76 -9.31
CA PHE A 53 6.34 2.57 -10.19
C PHE A 53 5.99 1.70 -11.41
N LEU A 54 5.40 0.53 -11.19
CA LEU A 54 4.98 -0.39 -12.25
C LEU A 54 3.97 0.25 -13.21
N PHE A 55 3.09 1.12 -12.70
CA PHE A 55 2.08 1.82 -13.47
C PHE A 55 2.53 3.17 -14.06
N SER A 56 3.72 3.66 -13.71
CA SER A 56 4.24 4.95 -14.17
C SER A 56 4.48 5.01 -15.68
N SER A 57 4.76 3.87 -16.32
CA SER A 57 4.89 3.74 -17.76
C SER A 57 3.59 3.21 -18.36
N PRO A 58 2.89 3.96 -19.23
CA PRO A 58 1.65 3.51 -19.86
C PRO A 58 1.82 2.17 -20.60
N LYS A 59 2.96 1.97 -21.27
CA LYS A 59 3.27 0.73 -21.97
C LYS A 59 3.43 -0.45 -21.01
N ASN A 60 4.12 -0.25 -19.89
CA ASN A 60 4.27 -1.31 -18.89
C ASN A 60 2.95 -1.61 -18.18
N ALA A 61 2.17 -0.58 -17.84
CA ALA A 61 0.85 -0.73 -17.24
C ALA A 61 -0.10 -1.52 -18.13
N GLN A 62 -0.11 -1.23 -19.44
CA GLN A 62 -0.89 -1.99 -20.42
C GLN A 62 -0.45 -3.45 -20.47
N ARG A 63 0.86 -3.71 -20.62
CA ARG A 63 1.40 -5.08 -20.65
C ARG A 63 1.05 -5.87 -19.39
N LEU A 64 1.19 -5.26 -18.21
CA LEU A 64 0.83 -5.91 -16.94
C LEU A 64 -0.66 -6.25 -16.87
N LYS A 65 -1.54 -5.34 -17.32
CA LYS A 65 -2.98 -5.59 -17.37
C LYS A 65 -3.31 -6.75 -18.32
N GLU A 66 -2.74 -6.74 -19.52
CA GLU A 66 -2.96 -7.81 -20.52
C GLU A 66 -2.50 -9.17 -19.98
N SER A 67 -1.28 -9.24 -19.41
CA SER A 67 -0.77 -10.47 -18.80
C SER A 67 -1.62 -10.96 -17.62
N LEU A 68 -2.17 -10.03 -16.82
CA LEU A 68 -3.04 -10.39 -15.70
C LEU A 68 -4.37 -11.00 -16.19
N GLU A 69 -4.96 -10.45 -17.24
CA GLU A 69 -6.21 -10.97 -17.82
C GLU A 69 -5.99 -12.31 -18.56
N GLU A 70 -4.87 -12.46 -19.28
CA GLU A 70 -4.45 -13.74 -19.86
C GLU A 70 -4.29 -14.81 -18.78
N PHE A 71 -3.64 -14.47 -17.66
CA PHE A 71 -3.45 -15.40 -16.56
C PHE A 71 -4.79 -15.80 -15.91
N LYS A 72 -5.67 -14.84 -15.62
CA LYS A 72 -6.99 -15.10 -15.03
C LYS A 72 -7.89 -15.94 -15.94
N SER A 73 -7.77 -15.78 -17.25
CA SER A 73 -8.53 -16.58 -18.23
C SER A 73 -7.94 -17.97 -18.47
N GLY A 74 -6.87 -18.34 -17.77
CA GLY A 74 -6.24 -19.66 -17.87
C GLY A 74 -5.27 -19.81 -19.05
N GLY A 75 -4.90 -18.71 -19.71
CA GLY A 75 -3.94 -18.70 -20.83
C GLY A 75 -2.47 -18.86 -20.42
N GLY A 76 -2.17 -18.92 -19.12
CA GLY A 76 -0.81 -19.10 -18.62
C GLY A 76 -0.20 -20.46 -19.01
N THR A 77 1.09 -20.46 -19.37
CA THR A 77 1.85 -21.70 -19.64
C THR A 77 2.90 -21.92 -18.55
N ILE A 78 2.96 -23.13 -18.00
CA ILE A 78 4.02 -23.54 -17.07
C ILE A 78 5.30 -23.78 -17.87
N ARG A 79 6.40 -23.21 -17.41
CA ARG A 79 7.73 -23.41 -18.00
C ARG A 79 8.75 -23.62 -16.89
N GLU A 80 9.71 -24.52 -17.14
CA GLU A 80 10.88 -24.68 -16.28
C GLU A 80 11.81 -23.47 -16.44
N LEU A 81 12.55 -23.14 -15.37
CA LEU A 81 13.59 -22.12 -15.43
C LEU A 81 14.73 -22.61 -16.31
N LEU A 82 15.27 -21.71 -17.14
CA LEU A 82 16.48 -21.98 -17.90
C LEU A 82 17.68 -21.70 -16.98
N ASP A 83 18.70 -22.57 -17.05
CA ASP A 83 19.98 -22.41 -16.32
C ASP A 83 20.75 -21.14 -16.76
#